data_AF-A0A1Q8CJY4-F1
#
_entry.id   AF-A0A1Q8CJY4-F1
#
_cell.length_a   1.000
_cell.length_b   1.000
_cell.length_c   1.000
_cell.angle_alpha   90.00
_cell.angle_beta   90.00
_cell.angle_gamma   90.00
#
_symmetry.space_group_name_H-M   'P 1'
#
loop_
_entity.id
_entity.type
_entity.pdbx_description
1 polymer ?
#
loop_
_entity_poly.entity_id
_entity_poly.type
_entity_poly.pdbx_seq_one_letter_code
_entity_poly.pdbx_strand_id
1 'polypeptide(L)'
;MYEVMPHIALVLPRSRPARWQTVEFRLYRRIIEIRDAVLTLRPYVDEQVANTARESAAAAGLDRDGQEAVVEAATLAAALRAKADNRVNGDAAPPTAVRPADIDEEARWLTGVADAYRRSPVVAQFLR
;
A
#
# COMPACT_ATOMS: atom_id res chain seq x y z
N MET A 1 -19.35 3.00 -7.52
CA MET A 1 -18.84 3.29 -8.87
C MET A 1 -17.42 3.80 -8.67
N TYR A 2 -16.39 3.03 -9.01
CA TYR A 2 -15.00 3.34 -8.66
C TYR A 2 -14.44 4.35 -9.67
N GLU A 3 -14.03 5.52 -9.20
CA GLU A 3 -13.44 6.57 -10.03
C GLU A 3 -11.99 6.20 -10.37
N VAL A 4 -11.70 5.97 -11.65
CA VAL A 4 -10.36 5.63 -12.12
C VAL A 4 -9.60 6.92 -12.40
N MET A 5 -8.66 7.26 -11.53
CA MET A 5 -7.77 8.41 -11.73
C MET A 5 -6.70 8.08 -12.80
N PRO A 6 -6.69 8.79 -13.95
CA PRO A 6 -5.88 8.42 -15.11
C PRO A 6 -4.38 8.65 -14.96
N HIS A 7 -3.94 9.39 -13.94
CA HIS A 7 -2.51 9.60 -13.64
C HIS A 7 -1.85 8.42 -12.92
N ILE A 8 -2.64 7.43 -12.47
CA ILE A 8 -2.15 6.21 -11.78
C ILE A 8 -2.26 5.00 -12.70
N ALA A 9 -3.26 4.97 -13.58
CA ALA A 9 -3.49 3.86 -14.49
C ALA A 9 -2.82 4.11 -15.85
N LEU A 10 -1.77 3.35 -16.18
CA LEU A 10 -1.27 3.28 -17.55
C LEU A 10 -2.38 2.72 -18.46
N VAL A 11 -3.05 3.57 -19.22
CA VAL A 11 -4.09 3.15 -20.17
C VAL A 11 -3.42 2.29 -21.26
N LEU A 12 -3.74 1.00 -21.33
CA LEU A 12 -3.21 0.14 -22.39
C LEU A 12 -3.94 0.40 -23.71
N PRO A 13 -3.22 0.43 -24.86
CA PRO A 13 -3.85 0.45 -26.17
C PRO A 13 -4.62 -0.85 -26.41
N ARG A 14 -5.82 -0.72 -27.00
CA ARG A 14 -6.82 -1.81 -27.17
C ARG A 14 -6.40 -2.96 -28.10
N SER A 15 -5.20 -2.95 -28.68
CA SER A 15 -4.82 -3.88 -29.74
C SER A 15 -3.34 -4.30 -29.68
N ARG A 16 -2.95 -5.20 -28.76
CA ARG A 16 -1.64 -5.91 -28.82
C ARG A 16 -1.80 -7.39 -28.40
N PRO A 17 -1.05 -8.32 -29.02
CA PRO A 17 -1.33 -9.76 -28.96
C PRO A 17 -1.11 -10.36 -27.56
N ALA A 18 -1.73 -11.51 -27.31
CA ALA A 18 -1.86 -12.26 -26.04
C ALA A 18 -0.59 -12.47 -25.18
N ARG A 19 0.60 -12.18 -25.70
CA ARG A 19 1.89 -12.29 -25.01
C ARG A 19 2.04 -11.29 -23.84
N TRP A 20 1.21 -10.25 -23.80
CA TRP A 20 1.17 -9.22 -22.75
C TRP A 20 0.04 -9.45 -21.73
N GLN A 21 -0.65 -10.59 -21.80
CA GLN A 21 -1.74 -10.99 -20.91
C GLN A 21 -1.39 -12.22 -20.06
N THR A 22 -0.11 -12.53 -19.88
CA THR A 22 0.27 -13.57 -18.92
C THR A 22 -0.08 -13.13 -17.50
N VAL A 23 -0.38 -14.09 -16.63
CA VAL A 23 -0.65 -13.82 -15.20
C VAL A 23 0.54 -13.09 -14.58
N GLU A 24 1.75 -13.52 -14.93
CA GLU A 24 3.00 -12.91 -14.51
C GLU A 24 3.06 -11.43 -14.91
N PHE A 25 2.85 -11.07 -16.18
CA PHE A 25 2.89 -9.67 -16.59
C PHE A 25 1.87 -8.79 -15.86
N ARG A 26 0.65 -9.31 -15.61
CA ARG A 26 -0.35 -8.59 -14.81
C ARG A 26 0.10 -8.40 -13.36
N LEU A 27 0.76 -9.38 -12.77
CA LEU A 27 1.31 -9.28 -11.42
C LEU A 27 2.41 -8.22 -11.36
N TYR A 28 3.40 -8.28 -12.25
CA TYR A 28 4.45 -7.27 -12.37
C TYR A 28 3.87 -5.86 -12.47
N ARG A 29 2.92 -5.66 -13.40
CA ARG A 29 2.28 -4.37 -13.59
C ARG A 29 1.53 -3.92 -12.34
N ARG A 30 0.81 -4.82 -11.68
CA ARG A 30 0.05 -4.48 -10.48
C ARG A 30 0.97 -4.04 -9.34
N ILE A 31 2.11 -4.69 -9.18
CA ILE A 31 3.15 -4.31 -8.21
C ILE A 31 3.65 -2.88 -8.49
N ILE A 32 3.99 -2.57 -9.74
CA ILE A 32 4.46 -1.23 -10.15
C ILE A 32 3.39 -0.18 -9.84
N GLU A 33 2.13 -0.43 -10.21
CA GLU A 33 1.01 0.50 -9.94
C GLU A 33 0.83 0.76 -8.44
N ILE A 34 1.01 -0.26 -7.60
CA ILE A 34 0.95 -0.10 -6.14
C ILE A 34 2.12 0.76 -5.67
N ARG A 35 3.35 0.49 -6.12
CA ARG A 35 4.53 1.29 -5.73
C ARG A 35 4.41 2.76 -6.16
N ASP A 36 3.89 3.02 -7.37
CA ASP A 36 3.64 4.38 -7.85
C ASP A 36 2.57 5.09 -7.02
N ALA A 37 1.52 4.38 -6.60
CA ALA A 37 0.50 4.92 -5.70
C ALA A 37 1.10 5.25 -4.32
N VAL A 38 1.96 4.38 -3.79
CA VAL A 38 2.67 4.61 -2.53
C VAL A 38 3.57 5.86 -2.62
N LEU A 39 4.31 6.04 -3.71
CA LEU A 39 5.11 7.25 -3.96
C LEU A 39 4.23 8.52 -4.02
N THR A 40 3.07 8.43 -4.66
CA THR A 40 2.10 9.53 -4.75
C THR A 40 1.54 9.91 -3.38
N LEU A 41 1.49 8.96 -2.43
CA LEU A 41 0.95 9.18 -1.09
C LEU A 41 1.95 9.80 -0.11
N ARG A 42 3.24 9.88 -0.44
CA ARG A 42 4.29 10.42 0.46
C ARG A 42 3.92 11.75 1.14
N PRO A 43 3.36 12.76 0.44
CA PRO A 43 2.98 14.04 1.08
C PRO A 43 1.90 13.91 2.18
N TYR A 44 1.19 12.79 2.21
CA TYR A 44 0.05 12.54 3.07
C TYR A 44 0.38 11.56 4.20
N VAL A 45 1.61 11.00 4.21
CA VAL A 45 2.08 10.08 5.25
C VAL A 45 2.32 10.84 6.56
N ASP A 46 1.81 10.27 7.66
CA ASP A 46 2.01 10.77 9.02
C ASP A 46 2.82 9.74 9.82
N GLU A 47 3.98 10.16 10.33
CA GLU A 47 4.87 9.30 11.13
C GLU A 47 4.23 8.87 12.46
N GLN A 48 3.34 9.69 13.03
CA GLN A 48 2.64 9.34 14.27
C GLN A 48 1.71 8.15 14.05
N VAL A 49 1.07 8.05 12.89
CA VAL A 49 0.25 6.88 12.53
C VAL A 49 1.10 5.61 12.52
N ALA A 50 2.30 5.67 11.94
CA ALA A 50 3.21 4.53 11.92
C ALA A 50 3.66 4.14 13.34
N ASN A 51 3.96 5.10 14.21
CA ASN A 51 4.32 4.85 15.60
C ASN A 51 3.17 4.20 16.39
N THR A 52 1.96 4.77 16.32
CA THR A 52 0.78 4.21 16.98
C THR A 52 0.44 2.82 16.45
N ALA A 53 0.58 2.59 15.14
CA ALA A 53 0.37 1.27 14.55
C ALA A 53 1.39 0.23 15.05
N ARG A 54 2.67 0.61 15.20
CA ARG A 54 3.71 -0.29 15.76
C ARG A 54 3.38 -0.67 17.20
N GLU A 55 3.03 0.29 18.04
CA GLU A 55 2.66 0.05 19.44
C GLU A 55 1.42 -0.86 19.54
N SER A 56 0.40 -0.59 18.72
CA SER A 56 -0.83 -1.38 18.68
C SER A 56 -0.59 -2.81 18.19
N ALA A 57 0.25 -2.97 17.17
CA ALA A 57 0.60 -4.28 16.62
C ALA A 57 1.43 -5.12 17.60
N ALA A 58 2.36 -4.49 18.32
CA ALA A 58 3.12 -5.13 19.38
C ALA A 58 2.21 -5.55 20.56
N ALA A 59 1.29 -4.67 20.98
CA ALA A 59 0.32 -4.99 22.03
C ALA A 59 -0.64 -6.13 21.63
N ALA A 60 -0.95 -6.27 20.33
CA ALA A 60 -1.74 -7.36 19.79
C ALA A 60 -0.97 -8.70 19.68
N GLY A 61 0.32 -8.73 20.03
CA GLY A 61 1.14 -9.95 20.02
C GLY A 61 1.43 -10.51 18.62
N LEU A 62 1.37 -9.67 17.59
CA LEU A 62 1.70 -10.08 16.22
C LEU A 62 3.20 -10.43 16.11
N ASP A 63 3.53 -11.35 15.22
CA ASP A 63 4.93 -11.61 14.85
C ASP A 63 5.51 -10.43 14.05
N ARG A 64 6.83 -10.47 13.77
CA ARG A 64 7.52 -9.38 13.09
C ARG A 64 6.87 -9.04 11.75
N ASP A 65 6.62 -10.04 10.91
CA ASP A 65 6.07 -9.84 9.57
C ASP A 65 4.64 -9.28 9.64
N GLY A 66 3.82 -9.78 10.57
CA GLY A 66 2.47 -9.26 10.82
C GLY A 66 2.49 -7.83 11.35
N GLN A 67 3.43 -7.49 12.24
CA GLN A 67 3.61 -6.12 12.72
C GLN A 67 3.97 -5.17 11.59
N GLU A 68 4.97 -5.51 10.77
CA GLU A 68 5.39 -4.67 9.64
C GLU A 68 4.23 -4.50 8.63
N ALA A 69 3.50 -5.57 8.32
CA ALA A 69 2.35 -5.50 7.40
C ALA A 69 1.22 -4.60 7.93
N VAL A 70 0.93 -4.67 9.24
CA VAL A 70 -0.08 -3.81 9.88
C VAL A 70 0.35 -2.35 9.88
N VAL A 71 1.61 -2.06 10.13
CA VAL A 71 2.14 -0.69 10.15
C VAL A 71 2.08 -0.07 8.75
N GLU A 72 2.48 -0.81 7.73
CA GLU A 72 2.37 -0.36 6.33
C GLU A 72 0.91 -0.11 5.97
N ALA A 73 0.02 -1.08 6.25
CA ALA A 73 -1.40 -0.97 5.94
C ALA A 73 -2.08 0.23 6.64
N ALA A 74 -1.77 0.45 7.93
CA ALA A 74 -2.29 1.59 8.70
C ALA A 74 -1.81 2.92 8.14
N THR A 75 -0.53 3.00 7.78
CA THR A 75 0.07 4.20 7.20
C THR A 75 -0.58 4.54 5.86
N LEU A 76 -0.77 3.54 4.98
CA LEU A 76 -1.45 3.73 3.70
C LEU A 76 -2.93 4.10 3.87
N ALA A 77 -3.63 3.51 4.82
CA ALA A 77 -5.02 3.84 5.13
C ALA A 77 -5.17 5.31 5.54
N ALA A 78 -4.33 5.78 6.47
CA ALA A 78 -4.34 7.17 6.92
C ALA A 78 -3.93 8.14 5.80
N ALA A 79 -2.90 7.80 5.02
CA ALA A 79 -2.45 8.64 3.90
C ALA A 79 -3.51 8.78 2.80
N LEU A 80 -4.24 7.70 2.48
CA LEU A 80 -5.36 7.76 1.53
C LEU A 80 -6.47 8.70 2.01
N ARG A 81 -6.79 8.67 3.31
CA ARG A 81 -7.77 9.58 3.90
C ARG A 81 -7.29 11.02 3.90
N ALA A 82 -6.05 11.25 4.32
CA ALA A 82 -5.43 12.58 4.29
C ALA A 82 -5.40 13.15 2.86
N LYS A 83 -5.14 12.31 1.84
CA LYS A 83 -5.26 12.70 0.43
C LYS A 83 -6.68 13.08 0.04
N ALA A 84 -7.70 12.31 0.45
CA ALA A 84 -9.10 12.63 0.19
C ALA A 84 -9.54 13.96 0.85
N ASP A 85 -9.01 14.24 2.04
CA ASP A 85 -9.22 15.50 2.77
C ASP A 85 -8.32 16.65 2.28
N ASN A 86 -7.42 16.39 1.32
CA ASN A 86 -6.38 17.29 0.85
C ASN A 86 -5.48 17.87 1.98
N ARG A 87 -5.22 17.06 3.01
CA ARG A 87 -4.38 17.40 4.17
C ARG A 87 -2.97 16.82 4.01
N VAL A 88 -2.01 17.69 3.73
CA VAL A 88 -0.58 17.31 3.71
C VAL A 88 -0.08 17.16 5.14
N ASN A 89 0.56 16.03 5.46
CA ASN A 89 1.07 15.72 6.80
C ASN A 89 2.61 15.80 6.87
N GLY A 90 3.30 15.90 5.73
CA GLY A 90 4.76 15.99 5.63
C GLY A 90 5.28 15.25 4.39
N ASP A 91 6.60 15.23 4.15
CA ASP A 91 7.22 14.40 3.10
C ASP A 91 7.92 13.18 3.72
N ALA A 92 7.14 12.37 4.44
CA ALA A 92 7.63 11.12 5.00
C ALA A 92 7.51 9.99 3.96
N ALA A 93 8.56 9.16 3.86
CA ALA A 93 8.44 7.91 3.12
C ALA A 93 7.63 6.91 3.97
N PRO A 94 6.67 6.17 3.39
CA PRO A 94 6.04 5.08 4.10
C PRO A 94 7.07 4.01 4.48
N PRO A 95 6.87 3.28 5.60
CA PRO A 95 7.88 2.45 6.26
C PRO A 95 8.64 1.48 5.36
N THR A 96 8.01 0.93 4.31
CA THR A 96 8.64 -0.06 3.41
C THR A 96 8.89 0.41 1.98
N ALA A 97 8.99 1.72 1.74
CA ALA A 97 9.23 2.28 0.39
C ALA A 97 10.50 1.77 -0.35
N VAL A 98 11.43 1.08 0.33
CA VAL A 98 12.64 0.52 -0.29
C VAL A 98 12.95 -0.87 0.28
N ARG A 99 12.41 -1.92 -0.36
CA ARG A 99 12.94 -3.28 -0.23
C ARG A 99 13.37 -3.80 -1.61
N PRO A 100 14.64 -4.15 -1.81
CA PRO A 100 15.02 -5.00 -2.93
C PRO A 100 14.42 -6.38 -2.65
N ALA A 101 13.46 -6.77 -3.46
CA ALA A 101 12.75 -8.04 -3.37
C ALA A 101 12.54 -8.55 -4.80
N ASP A 102 12.60 -9.86 -4.98
CA ASP A 102 12.10 -10.44 -6.21
C ASP A 102 10.56 -10.28 -6.29
N ILE A 103 9.99 -10.64 -7.44
CA ILE A 103 8.58 -10.43 -7.73
C ILE A 103 7.68 -11.25 -6.80
N ASP A 104 8.11 -12.46 -6.44
CA ASP A 104 7.33 -13.36 -5.63
C ASP A 104 7.37 -12.93 -4.15
N GLU A 105 8.52 -12.44 -3.68
CA GLU A 105 8.67 -11.78 -2.39
C GLU A 105 7.81 -10.53 -2.26
N GLU A 106 7.84 -9.68 -3.29
CA GLU A 106 7.03 -8.46 -3.32
C GLU A 106 5.53 -8.79 -3.39
N ALA A 107 5.14 -9.78 -4.18
CA ALA A 107 3.76 -10.24 -4.26
C ALA A 107 3.27 -10.80 -2.92
N ARG A 108 4.08 -11.63 -2.25
CA ARG A 108 3.78 -12.15 -0.90
C ARG A 108 3.64 -11.03 0.11
N TRP A 109 4.56 -10.07 0.08
CA TRP A 109 4.50 -8.90 0.95
C TRP A 109 3.23 -8.08 0.76
N LEU A 110 2.95 -7.67 -0.49
CA LEU A 110 1.77 -6.85 -0.80
C LEU A 110 0.46 -7.60 -0.51
N THR A 111 0.46 -8.93 -0.59
CA THR A 111 -0.67 -9.75 -0.14
C THR A 111 -0.85 -9.65 1.36
N GLY A 112 0.23 -9.76 2.16
CA GLY A 112 0.19 -9.57 3.61
C GLY A 112 -0.31 -8.18 4.02
N VAL A 113 0.19 -7.13 3.36
CA VAL A 113 -0.28 -5.75 3.57
C VAL A 113 -1.76 -5.61 3.21
N ALA A 114 -2.21 -6.19 2.09
CA ALA A 114 -3.61 -6.14 1.67
C ALA A 114 -4.54 -6.91 2.64
N ASP A 115 -4.08 -8.02 3.19
CA ASP A 115 -4.80 -8.76 4.23
C ASP A 115 -4.90 -7.98 5.53
N ALA A 116 -3.78 -7.39 5.99
CA ALA A 116 -3.76 -6.50 7.15
C ALA A 116 -4.72 -5.31 6.95
N TYR A 117 -4.69 -4.68 5.78
CA TYR A 117 -5.58 -3.57 5.44
C TYR A 117 -7.06 -3.92 5.57
N ARG A 118 -7.45 -5.12 5.11
CA ARG A 118 -8.85 -5.56 5.11
C ARG A 118 -9.34 -6.08 6.46
N ARG A 119 -8.45 -6.70 7.24
CA ARG A 119 -8.85 -7.56 8.38
C ARG A 119 -8.32 -7.09 9.73
N SER A 120 -7.28 -6.25 9.76
CA SER A 120 -6.65 -5.87 11.03
C SER A 120 -7.54 -4.89 11.80
N PRO A 121 -7.91 -5.19 13.06
CA PRO A 121 -8.60 -4.23 13.91
C PRO A 121 -7.75 -2.99 14.21
N VAL A 122 -6.41 -3.13 14.19
CA VAL A 122 -5.47 -2.00 14.31
C VAL A 122 -5.61 -1.07 13.12
N VAL A 123 -5.72 -1.60 11.89
CA VAL A 123 -5.90 -0.74 10.70
C VAL A 123 -7.28 -0.09 10.69
N ALA A 124 -8.30 -0.80 11.16
CA ALA A 124 -9.67 -0.31 11.21
C ALA A 124 -9.84 0.97 12.07
N GLN A 125 -8.90 1.29 12.96
CA GLN A 125 -8.93 2.54 13.74
C GLN A 125 -8.56 3.77 12.90
N PHE A 126 -7.82 3.59 11.80
CA PHE A 126 -7.39 4.66 10.89
C PHE A 126 -8.32 4.84 9.68
N LEU A 127 -9.27 3.92 9.49
CA LEU A 127 -10.27 3.98 8.41
C LEU A 127 -11.54 4.77 8.78
N ARG A 128 -11.74 5.12 10.06
CA ARG A 128 -12.94 5.82 10.57
C ARG A 128 -12.82 7.31 10.54
#